data_AF-A0A2V8VJF0-F1
#
_entry.id   AF-A0A2V8VJF0-F1
#
_cell.length_a   1.000
_cell.length_b   1.000
_cell.length_c   1.000
_cell.angle_alpha   90.00
_cell.angle_beta   90.00
_cell.angle_gamma   90.00
#
_symmetry.space_group_name_H-M   'P 1'
#
loop_
_entity.id
_entity.type
_entity.pdbx_description
1 polymer ?
#
loop_
_entity_poly.entity_id
_entity_poly.type
_entity_poly.pdbx_seq_one_letter_code
_entity_poly.pdbx_strand_id
1 'polypeptide(L)'
;MFRLSAFLVVVSALAFAETFSGKLIDAACADQQKSEACAPTASTTAFAINASGKVLKLDAAGNTKAAEAMKNKENSADRSKSPNREISATVQGTLSEDTIKVESIELR
;
A
#
# COMPACT_ATOMS: atom_id res chain seq x y z
N MET A 1 -34.68 1.89 46.53
CA MET A 1 -33.31 1.35 46.63
C MET A 1 -32.77 1.14 45.21
N PHE A 2 -32.20 2.18 44.58
CA PHE A 2 -31.66 2.09 43.21
C PHE A 2 -30.31 1.36 43.25
N ARG A 3 -30.25 0.13 42.73
CA ARG A 3 -28.98 -0.58 42.56
C ARG A 3 -28.34 -0.12 41.25
N LEU A 4 -27.37 0.80 41.34
CA LEU A 4 -26.45 1.09 40.23
C LEU A 4 -25.60 -0.16 39.98
N SER A 5 -25.94 -0.92 38.94
CA SER A 5 -25.01 -1.89 38.36
C SER A 5 -24.16 -1.16 37.33
N ALA A 6 -22.93 -0.81 37.71
CA ALA A 6 -21.96 -0.24 36.81
C ALA A 6 -21.44 -1.34 35.86
N PHE A 7 -22.03 -1.45 34.67
CA PHE A 7 -21.46 -2.21 33.57
C PHE A 7 -20.29 -1.42 32.99
N LEU A 8 -19.07 -1.75 33.43
CA LEU A 8 -17.82 -1.21 32.91
C LEU A 8 -17.49 -1.94 31.60
N VAL A 9 -17.98 -1.42 30.47
CA VAL A 9 -17.62 -1.93 29.13
C VAL A 9 -16.23 -1.38 28.79
N VAL A 10 -15.20 -2.19 29.01
CA VAL A 10 -13.85 -1.92 28.51
C VAL A 10 -13.86 -2.17 27.00
N VAL A 11 -13.97 -1.11 26.20
CA VAL A 11 -13.77 -1.18 24.75
C VAL A 11 -12.27 -1.16 24.50
N SER A 12 -11.67 -2.33 24.32
CA SER A 12 -10.31 -2.45 23.81
C SER A 12 -10.28 -1.92 22.37
N ALA A 13 -9.62 -0.79 22.14
CA ALA A 13 -9.35 -0.31 20.79
C ALA A 13 -8.35 -1.27 20.12
N LEU A 14 -8.87 -2.20 19.32
CA LEU A 14 -8.06 -3.03 18.44
C LEU A 14 -7.49 -2.10 17.38
N ALA A 15 -6.16 -1.89 17.41
CA ALA A 15 -5.45 -1.28 16.30
C ALA A 15 -5.48 -2.28 15.13
N PHE A 16 -6.54 -2.23 14.33
CA PHE A 16 -6.63 -3.01 13.11
C PHE A 16 -5.74 -2.35 12.05
N ALA A 17 -4.81 -3.12 11.49
CA ALA A 17 -4.14 -2.73 10.26
C ALA A 17 -5.21 -2.59 9.17
N GLU A 18 -5.31 -1.40 8.58
CA GLU A 18 -6.20 -1.12 7.46
C GLU A 18 -5.66 -1.78 6.19
N THR A 19 -6.57 -2.21 5.32
CA THR A 19 -6.21 -2.78 4.02
C THR A 19 -6.46 -1.77 2.91
N PHE A 20 -5.40 -1.41 2.20
CA PHE A 20 -5.42 -0.52 1.04
C PHE A 20 -5.20 -1.34 -0.22
N SER A 21 -6.05 -1.18 -1.24
CA SER A 21 -5.86 -1.84 -2.53
C SER A 21 -5.97 -0.85 -3.66
N GLY A 22 -5.11 -0.99 -4.66
CA GLY A 22 -5.09 -0.10 -5.81
C GLY A 22 -3.91 -0.36 -6.72
N LYS A 23 -3.66 0.57 -7.63
CA LYS A 23 -2.54 0.50 -8.57
C LYS A 23 -1.25 0.91 -7.86
N LEU A 24 -0.22 0.06 -7.93
CA LEU A 24 1.12 0.43 -7.53
C LEU A 24 1.72 1.38 -8.56
N ILE A 25 2.22 2.51 -8.11
CA ILE A 25 2.84 3.54 -8.96
C ILE A 25 4.18 4.01 -8.39
N ASP A 26 5.00 4.59 -9.26
CA ASP A 26 6.21 5.32 -8.87
C ASP A 26 5.81 6.66 -8.25
N ALA A 27 6.09 6.83 -6.95
CA ALA A 27 5.69 8.01 -6.19
C ALA A 27 6.47 9.26 -6.62
N ALA A 28 7.74 9.12 -7.00
CA ALA A 28 8.56 10.26 -7.45
C ALA A 28 8.05 10.80 -8.78
N CYS A 29 7.64 9.91 -9.70
CA CYS A 29 6.96 10.30 -10.93
C CYS A 29 5.61 10.96 -10.64
N ALA A 30 4.80 10.41 -9.73
CA ALA A 30 3.48 10.95 -9.40
C ALA A 30 3.57 12.38 -8.83
N ASP A 31 4.58 12.66 -8.01
CA ASP A 31 4.86 13.99 -7.46
C ASP A 31 5.25 15.00 -8.57
N GLN A 32 5.97 14.55 -9.61
CA GLN A 32 6.43 15.41 -10.70
C GLN A 32 5.36 15.68 -11.77
N GLN A 33 4.65 14.65 -12.20
CA GLN A 33 3.75 14.73 -13.36
C GLN A 33 2.27 14.88 -12.99
N LYS A 34 1.89 14.69 -11.71
CA LYS A 34 0.49 14.67 -11.25
C LYS A 34 -0.42 13.80 -12.14
N SER A 35 0.12 12.69 -12.65
CA SER A 35 -0.53 11.82 -13.64
C SER A 35 -0.49 10.37 -13.18
N GLU A 36 -1.54 9.60 -13.50
CA GLU A 36 -1.68 8.18 -13.16
C GLU A 36 -0.83 7.24 -14.04
N ALA A 37 -0.09 7.80 -15.00
CA ALA A 37 0.78 7.06 -15.93
C ALA A 37 2.15 6.67 -15.33
N CYS A 38 2.33 6.81 -14.02
CA CYS A 38 3.60 6.52 -13.33
C CYS A 38 3.75 5.03 -12.99
N ALA A 39 3.89 4.18 -14.02
CA ALA A 39 4.12 2.76 -13.81
C ALA A 39 5.46 2.52 -13.09
N PRO A 40 5.51 1.66 -12.06
CA PRO A 40 6.74 1.36 -11.35
C PRO A 40 7.62 0.42 -12.17
N THR A 41 8.92 0.52 -11.98
CA THR A 41 9.94 -0.29 -12.68
C THR A 41 10.87 -0.98 -11.67
N ALA A 42 11.76 -1.86 -12.15
CA ALA A 42 12.85 -2.46 -11.37
C ALA A 42 13.66 -1.46 -10.53
N SER A 43 13.81 -0.24 -11.06
CA SER A 43 14.60 0.85 -10.47
C SER A 43 13.78 1.78 -9.58
N THR A 44 12.47 1.60 -9.48
CA THR A 44 11.64 2.42 -8.60
C THR A 44 12.02 2.17 -7.14
N THR A 45 12.30 3.25 -6.42
CA THR A 45 12.67 3.22 -4.99
C THR A 45 11.64 3.88 -4.08
N ALA A 46 10.72 4.65 -4.66
CA ALA A 46 9.63 5.31 -3.96
C ALA A 46 8.31 4.88 -4.59
N PHE A 47 7.48 4.20 -3.81
CA PHE A 47 6.24 3.60 -4.26
C PHE A 47 5.04 4.27 -3.59
N ALA A 48 3.93 4.28 -4.30
CA ALA A 48 2.64 4.65 -3.76
C ALA A 48 1.56 3.72 -4.31
N ILE A 49 0.44 3.64 -3.59
CA ILE A 49 -0.80 3.06 -4.10
C ILE A 49 -1.72 4.19 -4.53
N ASN A 50 -2.16 4.14 -5.78
CA ASN A 50 -3.32 4.89 -6.22
C ASN A 50 -4.58 4.05 -5.94
N ALA A 51 -5.26 4.39 -4.85
CA ALA A 51 -6.53 3.81 -4.46
C ALA A 51 -7.66 4.78 -4.84
N SER A 52 -8.35 4.50 -5.95
CA SER A 52 -9.51 5.27 -6.41
C SER A 52 -9.24 6.78 -6.57
N GLY A 53 -8.07 7.14 -7.11
CA GLY A 53 -7.65 8.53 -7.34
C GLY A 53 -6.92 9.16 -6.15
N LYS A 54 -6.81 8.47 -5.00
CA LYS A 54 -5.97 8.92 -3.88
C LYS A 54 -4.61 8.23 -3.94
N VAL A 55 -3.56 9.04 -4.07
CA VAL A 55 -2.17 8.56 -4.00
C VAL A 55 -1.74 8.48 -2.53
N LEU A 56 -1.44 7.27 -2.08
CA LEU A 56 -0.97 6.97 -0.73
C LEU A 56 0.47 6.47 -0.80
N LYS A 57 1.41 7.23 -0.24
CA LYS A 57 2.83 6.89 -0.25
C LYS A 57 3.09 5.72 0.70
N LEU A 58 4.05 4.86 0.37
CA LEU A 58 4.54 3.87 1.30
C LEU A 58 5.67 4.46 2.13
N ASP A 59 5.75 4.07 3.40
CA ASP A 59 6.90 4.37 4.25
C ASP A 59 8.18 3.67 3.75
N ALA A 60 9.32 3.99 4.37
CA ALA A 60 10.61 3.43 3.97
C ALA A 60 10.61 1.89 3.97
N ALA A 61 10.01 1.27 4.98
CA ALA A 61 9.89 -0.18 5.09
C ALA A 61 9.00 -0.76 3.97
N GLY A 62 7.87 -0.11 3.67
CA GLY A 62 6.98 -0.48 2.58
C GLY A 62 7.63 -0.38 1.21
N ASN A 63 8.43 0.67 0.97
CA ASN A 63 9.20 0.83 -0.26
C ASN A 63 10.19 -0.30 -0.49
N THR A 64 10.90 -0.74 0.57
CA THR A 64 11.80 -1.90 0.49
C THR A 64 11.03 -3.17 0.11
N LYS A 65 9.92 -3.46 0.80
CA LYS A 65 9.10 -4.64 0.52
C LYS A 65 8.50 -4.61 -0.90
N ALA A 66 8.06 -3.44 -1.35
CA ALA A 66 7.53 -3.24 -2.70
C ALA A 66 8.61 -3.47 -3.77
N ALA A 67 9.82 -2.95 -3.57
CA ALA A 67 10.95 -3.17 -4.48
C ALA A 67 11.33 -4.65 -4.58
N GLU A 68 11.34 -5.38 -3.46
CA GLU A 68 11.59 -6.82 -3.44
C GLU A 68 10.49 -7.60 -4.17
N ALA A 69 9.23 -7.30 -3.89
CA ALA A 69 8.10 -7.94 -4.55
C ALA A 69 8.09 -7.65 -6.05
N MET A 70 8.45 -6.42 -6.46
CA MET A 70 8.61 -6.04 -7.87
C MET A 70 9.70 -6.87 -8.54
N LYS A 71 10.91 -6.95 -7.96
CA LYS A 71 12.00 -7.78 -8.50
C LYS A 71 11.58 -9.24 -8.67
N ASN A 72 10.87 -9.80 -7.69
CA ASN A 72 10.35 -11.17 -7.76
C ASN A 72 9.35 -11.33 -8.91
N LYS A 73 8.46 -10.34 -9.12
CA LYS A 73 7.50 -10.33 -10.23
C LYS A 73 8.20 -10.19 -11.58
N GLU A 74 9.22 -9.37 -11.68
CA GLU A 74 9.99 -9.18 -12.91
C GLU A 74 10.76 -10.43 -13.33
N ASN A 75 11.25 -11.20 -12.36
CA ASN A 75 11.94 -12.47 -12.59
C ASN A 75 10.99 -13.65 -12.84
N SER A 76 9.67 -13.44 -12.75
CA SER A 76 8.68 -14.49 -13.01
C SER A 76 8.50 -14.74 -14.50
N ALA A 77 8.31 -16.01 -14.88
CA ALA A 77 8.04 -16.46 -16.24
C ALA A 77 6.80 -15.78 -16.88
N ASP A 78 5.91 -15.20 -16.07
CA ASP A 78 4.72 -14.49 -16.54
C ASP A 78 5.01 -13.11 -17.15
N ARG A 79 6.22 -12.54 -16.98
CA ARG A 79 6.62 -11.28 -17.64
C ARG A 79 6.53 -11.37 -19.16
N SER A 80 6.78 -12.55 -19.75
CA SER A 80 6.75 -12.74 -21.21
C SER A 80 5.34 -12.59 -21.81
N LYS A 81 4.28 -12.63 -20.98
CA LYS A 81 2.89 -12.66 -21.45
C LYS A 81 2.23 -11.29 -21.51
N SER A 82 2.78 -10.25 -20.89
CA SER A 82 2.39 -8.86 -21.16
C SER A 82 3.36 -7.89 -20.43
N PRO A 83 4.21 -7.18 -21.17
CA PRO A 83 5.25 -6.33 -20.60
C PRO A 83 4.74 -4.99 -20.03
N ASN A 84 3.44 -4.70 -20.16
CA ASN A 84 2.84 -3.41 -19.78
C ASN A 84 1.56 -3.57 -18.95
N ARG A 85 1.51 -4.58 -18.08
CA ARG A 85 0.36 -4.72 -17.17
C ARG A 85 0.50 -3.71 -16.05
N GLU A 86 -0.60 -3.01 -15.80
CA GLU A 86 -0.82 -2.33 -14.54
C GLU A 86 -0.57 -3.30 -13.37
N ILE A 87 0.24 -2.86 -12.40
CA ILE A 87 0.57 -3.68 -11.23
C ILE A 87 -0.37 -3.26 -10.12
N SER A 88 -1.21 -4.18 -9.68
CA SER A 88 -2.09 -3.95 -8.55
C SER A 88 -1.40 -4.40 -7.28
N ALA A 89 -1.62 -3.67 -6.19
CA ALA A 89 -1.07 -4.01 -4.88
C ALA A 89 -2.17 -3.98 -3.82
N THR A 90 -2.06 -4.90 -2.86
CA THR A 90 -2.79 -4.88 -1.60
C THR A 90 -1.78 -4.66 -0.48
N VAL A 91 -1.97 -3.60 0.29
CA VAL A 91 -1.10 -3.21 1.41
C VAL A 91 -1.91 -3.24 2.69
N GLN A 92 -1.37 -3.87 3.73
CA GLN A 92 -1.90 -3.74 5.08
C GLN A 92 -0.99 -2.85 5.91
N GLY A 93 -1.59 -1.96 6.69
CA GLY A 93 -0.84 -1.05 7.53
C GLY A 93 -1.69 0.04 8.17
N THR A 94 -1.04 1.06 8.72
CA THR A 94 -1.72 2.22 9.31
C THR A 94 -1.51 3.45 8.43
N LEU A 95 -2.57 4.18 8.09
CA LEU A 95 -2.46 5.45 7.39
C LEU A 95 -2.07 6.57 8.37
N SER A 96 -1.01 7.30 8.02
CA SER A 96 -0.57 8.51 8.71
C SER A 96 -0.51 9.63 7.69
N GLU A 97 -1.51 10.53 7.72
CA GLU A 97 -1.73 11.57 6.71
C GLU A 97 -1.93 10.95 5.31
N ASP A 98 -0.92 10.99 4.46
CA ASP A 98 -0.91 10.39 3.12
C ASP A 98 0.14 9.29 2.97
N THR A 99 0.76 8.86 4.07
CA THR A 99 1.76 7.79 4.10
C THR A 99 1.25 6.59 4.86
N ILE A 100 1.27 5.42 4.23
CA ILE A 100 0.94 4.13 4.85
C ILE A 100 2.21 3.60 5.53
N LYS A 101 2.12 3.34 6.83
CA LYS A 101 3.10 2.54 7.57
C LYS A 101 2.87 1.08 7.23
N VAL A 102 3.71 0.49 6.38
CA VAL A 102 3.43 -0.79 5.75
C VAL A 102 3.83 -1.98 6.62
N GLU A 103 2.83 -2.76 7.01
CA GLU A 103 3.03 -4.05 7.69
C GLU A 103 3.24 -5.17 6.67
N SER A 104 2.41 -5.22 5.62
CA SER A 104 2.54 -6.21 4.54
C SER A 104 2.15 -5.63 3.18
N ILE A 105 2.73 -6.17 2.11
CA ILE A 105 2.40 -5.83 0.72
C ILE A 105 2.36 -7.09 -0.13
N GLU A 106 1.33 -7.21 -0.96
CA GLU A 106 1.15 -8.27 -1.95
C GLU A 106 0.94 -7.62 -3.32
N LEU A 107 1.70 -8.06 -4.33
CA LEU A 107 1.55 -7.61 -5.72
C LEU A 107 0.76 -8.65 -6.52
N ARG A 108 -0.18 -8.18 -7.34
CA ARG A 108 -0.97 -8.97 -8.30
C ARG A 108 -0.67 -8.52 -9.73
#